data_AF-A0AAJ2U3X4-F1
#
_entry.id   AF-A0AAJ2U3X4-F1
#
_cell.length_a   1.000
_cell.length_b   1.000
_cell.length_c   1.000
_cell.angle_alpha   90.00
_cell.angle_beta   90.00
_cell.angle_gamma   90.00
#
_symmetry.space_group_name_H-M   'P 1'
#
loop_
_entity.id
_entity.type
_entity.pdbx_description
1 polymer ?
#
loop_
_entity_poly.entity_id
_entity_poly.type
_entity_poly.pdbx_seq_one_letter_code
_entity_poly.pdbx_strand_id
1 'polypeptide(L)'
;MAPYVRPSIDGPVFRDAGGAVIDYGNRWHGSPPEGTYSVDTHPERFAPLHRVADALIAYLGETYDVDIAEGPETVMDLMRRPSHDVVRSVRVRPNDPTCASLTLVYTAYPGIFMHAGLLHDFHYPVCGCDACDSDWLGEADDLEQQVLATAEGCYREAIGRGRRPWVGYMFTHPHGGGSSGQSSSQDLPAGRLERAAPTLRDLPDGWGPWPRAT
;
A
#
# COMPACT_ATOMS: atom_id res chain seq x y z
N MET A 1 12.34 -12.44 17.97
CA MET A 1 12.65 -11.68 16.73
C MET A 1 12.67 -10.20 17.02
N ALA A 2 13.50 -9.47 16.26
CA ALA A 2 13.52 -8.02 16.31
C ALA A 2 12.29 -7.45 15.57
N PRO A 3 11.76 -6.28 16.00
CA PRO A 3 10.78 -5.56 15.21
C PRO A 3 11.39 -5.16 13.85
N TYR A 4 10.53 -4.94 12.85
CA TYR A 4 10.97 -4.36 11.58
C TYR A 4 11.68 -3.02 11.82
N VAL A 5 12.77 -2.81 11.08
CA VAL A 5 13.54 -1.55 11.07
C VAL A 5 13.75 -1.16 9.63
N ARG A 6 13.29 0.05 9.25
CA ARG A 6 13.52 0.62 7.93
C ARG A 6 15.03 0.68 7.64
N PRO A 7 15.49 0.27 6.45
CA PRO A 7 16.88 0.46 6.07
C PRO A 7 17.26 1.95 6.06
N SER A 8 18.49 2.26 6.43
CA SER A 8 19.03 3.61 6.25
C SER A 8 19.15 3.89 4.75
N ILE A 9 18.43 4.91 4.28
CA ILE A 9 18.45 5.35 2.88
C ILE A 9 18.90 6.80 2.85
N ASP A 10 19.99 7.06 2.14
CA ASP A 10 20.39 8.42 1.78
C ASP A 10 19.33 9.00 0.85
N GLY A 11 18.50 9.89 1.41
CA GLY A 11 17.39 10.50 0.70
C GLY A 11 17.88 11.40 -0.46
N PRO A 12 17.21 11.37 -1.62
CA PRO A 12 17.56 12.26 -2.72
C PRO A 12 17.30 13.72 -2.36
N VAL A 13 18.21 14.61 -2.77
CA VAL A 13 18.08 16.07 -2.57
C VAL A 13 17.68 16.71 -3.89
N PHE A 14 16.50 17.32 -3.91
CA PHE A 14 15.97 18.03 -5.08
C PHE A 14 16.19 19.53 -4.96
N ARG A 15 16.34 20.19 -6.10
CA ARG A 15 16.54 21.65 -6.18
C ARG A 15 15.61 22.26 -7.20
N ASP A 16 15.13 23.47 -6.90
CA ASP A 16 14.33 24.25 -7.83
C ASP A 16 15.19 24.91 -8.92
N ALA A 17 14.54 25.65 -9.83
CA ALA A 17 15.22 26.37 -10.90
C ALA A 17 16.21 27.45 -10.40
N GLY A 18 16.06 27.92 -9.16
CA GLY A 18 16.98 28.85 -8.49
C GLY A 18 18.11 28.16 -7.74
N GLY A 19 18.13 26.82 -7.70
CA GLY A 19 19.11 26.01 -6.97
C GLY A 19 18.82 25.85 -5.48
N ALA A 20 17.69 26.37 -4.98
CA ALA A 20 17.27 26.17 -3.59
C ALA A 20 16.78 24.73 -3.39
N VAL A 21 17.05 24.16 -2.22
CA VAL A 21 16.59 22.81 -1.89
C VAL A 21 15.07 22.80 -1.77
N ILE A 22 14.43 21.83 -2.40
CA ILE A 22 12.98 21.61 -2.28
C ILE A 22 12.75 20.70 -1.07
N ASP A 23 12.10 21.23 -0.04
CA ASP A 23 11.70 20.50 1.16
C ASP A 23 10.31 19.88 0.95
N TYR A 24 10.26 18.79 0.17
CA TYR A 24 9.02 18.05 -0.07
C TYR A 24 8.37 17.65 1.25
N GLY A 25 7.04 17.76 1.32
CA GLY A 25 6.25 17.56 2.54
C GLY A 25 6.00 18.84 3.34
N ASN A 26 6.76 19.91 3.08
CA ASN A 26 6.72 21.16 3.84
C ASN A 26 6.70 22.42 2.95
N ARG A 27 6.51 22.31 1.64
CA ARG A 27 6.59 23.45 0.70
C ARG A 27 5.45 24.43 0.88
N TRP A 28 4.27 23.95 1.27
CA TRP A 28 3.05 24.74 1.27
C TRP A 28 2.50 24.97 2.68
N HIS A 29 2.39 26.24 3.10
CA HIS A 29 1.72 26.64 4.35
C HIS A 29 0.24 26.99 4.15
N GLY A 30 -0.35 26.57 3.02
CA GLY A 30 -1.70 26.88 2.58
C GLY A 30 -2.01 26.16 1.27
N SER A 31 -2.94 26.68 0.48
CA SER A 31 -3.23 26.11 -0.83
C SER A 31 -2.00 26.19 -1.75
N PRO A 32 -1.59 25.07 -2.38
CA PRO A 32 -0.53 25.08 -3.39
C PRO A 32 -0.86 26.03 -4.55
N PRO A 33 0.15 26.62 -5.21
CA PRO A 33 -0.07 27.41 -6.42
C PRO A 33 -0.80 26.59 -7.50
N GLU A 34 -1.73 27.21 -8.23
CA GLU A 34 -2.55 26.49 -9.23
C GLU A 34 -1.71 25.73 -10.27
N GLY A 35 -0.57 26.28 -10.66
CA GLY A 35 0.35 25.67 -11.61
C GLY A 35 1.10 24.42 -11.11
N THR A 36 0.94 24.00 -9.85
CA THR A 36 1.57 22.77 -9.31
C THR A 36 0.64 21.57 -9.34
N TYR A 37 -0.65 21.76 -9.62
CA TYR A 37 -1.61 20.67 -9.74
C TYR A 37 -1.38 19.89 -11.03
N SER A 38 -1.39 18.56 -10.94
CA SER A 38 -1.12 17.64 -12.06
C SER A 38 0.26 17.80 -12.71
N VAL A 39 1.15 18.58 -12.09
CA VAL A 39 2.57 18.69 -12.47
C VAL A 39 3.37 17.80 -11.55
N ASP A 40 4.31 17.04 -12.09
CA ASP A 40 5.24 16.25 -11.30
C ASP A 40 6.66 16.45 -11.81
N THR A 41 7.41 17.30 -11.10
CA THR A 41 8.74 17.70 -11.51
C THR A 41 9.81 16.65 -11.18
N HIS A 42 9.65 15.94 -10.06
CA HIS A 42 10.66 15.00 -9.55
C HIS A 42 10.02 13.66 -9.13
N PRO A 43 9.51 12.86 -10.08
CA PRO A 43 8.94 11.55 -9.77
C PRO A 43 9.94 10.60 -9.11
N GLU A 44 11.23 10.76 -9.41
CA GLU A 44 12.32 9.98 -8.83
C GLU A 44 12.47 10.16 -7.30
N ARG A 45 11.79 11.15 -6.70
CA ARG A 45 11.75 11.32 -5.25
C ARG A 45 11.21 10.10 -4.52
N PHE A 46 10.35 9.32 -5.18
CA PHE A 46 9.73 8.13 -4.60
C PHE A 46 10.59 6.86 -4.75
N ALA A 47 11.71 6.89 -5.48
CA ALA A 47 12.60 5.73 -5.66
C ALA A 47 13.01 4.99 -4.37
N PRO A 48 13.20 5.65 -3.21
CA PRO A 48 13.42 4.97 -1.94
C PRO A 48 12.32 3.96 -1.54
N LEU A 49 11.06 4.15 -1.98
CA LEU A 49 9.95 3.25 -1.65
C LEU A 49 10.19 1.82 -2.10
N HIS A 50 10.91 1.62 -3.21
CA HIS A 50 11.28 0.28 -3.68
C HIS A 50 12.19 -0.43 -2.67
N ARG A 51 13.17 0.27 -2.10
CA ARG A 51 14.07 -0.30 -1.08
C ARG A 51 13.34 -0.60 0.23
N VAL A 52 12.37 0.24 0.59
CA VAL A 52 11.51 0.00 1.76
C VAL A 52 10.65 -1.25 1.56
N ALA A 53 10.00 -1.37 0.40
CA ALA A 53 9.21 -2.54 0.06
C ALA A 53 10.04 -3.84 0.03
N ASP A 54 11.29 -3.78 -0.46
CA ASP A 54 12.23 -4.91 -0.41
C ASP A 54 12.52 -5.35 1.03
N ALA A 55 12.81 -4.39 1.91
CA ALA A 55 13.08 -4.65 3.31
C ALA A 55 11.85 -5.23 4.03
N LEU A 56 10.65 -4.75 3.71
CA LEU A 56 9.40 -5.29 4.24
C LEU A 56 9.20 -6.75 3.79
N ILE A 57 9.38 -7.07 2.51
CA ILE A 57 9.25 -8.45 2.00
C ILE A 57 10.24 -9.38 2.70
N ALA A 58 11.51 -8.95 2.82
CA ALA A 58 12.54 -9.72 3.49
C ALA A 58 12.16 -9.97 4.96
N TYR A 59 11.77 -8.91 5.69
CA TYR A 59 11.30 -9.04 7.07
C TYR A 59 10.12 -10.00 7.19
N LEU A 60 9.11 -9.90 6.32
CA LEU A 60 7.94 -10.77 6.35
C LEU A 60 8.32 -12.24 6.13
N GLY A 61 9.19 -12.53 5.16
CA GLY A 61 9.67 -13.87 4.85
C GLY A 61 10.52 -14.50 5.96
N GLU A 62 11.28 -13.68 6.70
CA GLU A 62 12.06 -14.14 7.86
C GLU A 62 11.20 -14.33 9.11
N THR A 63 10.07 -13.61 9.20
CA THR A 63 9.32 -13.45 10.44
C THR A 63 8.06 -14.32 10.51
N TYR A 64 7.44 -14.58 9.37
CA TYR A 64 6.15 -15.24 9.28
C TYR A 64 6.24 -16.52 8.45
N ASP A 65 5.32 -17.44 8.70
CA ASP A 65 5.14 -18.65 7.91
C ASP A 65 4.36 -18.30 6.63
N VAL A 66 5.11 -17.91 5.61
CA VAL A 66 4.61 -17.37 4.35
C VAL A 66 5.31 -18.00 3.15
N ASP A 67 4.57 -18.09 2.04
CA ASP A 67 5.12 -18.31 0.72
C ASP A 67 5.31 -16.98 -0.01
N ILE A 68 6.46 -16.78 -0.64
CA ILE A 68 6.76 -15.62 -1.47
C ILE A 68 6.82 -16.05 -2.93
N ALA A 69 6.00 -15.42 -3.77
CA ALA A 69 5.98 -15.64 -5.20
C ALA A 69 6.27 -14.32 -5.94
N GLU A 70 7.17 -14.37 -6.92
CA GLU A 70 7.53 -13.22 -7.76
C GLU A 70 7.28 -13.59 -9.22
N GLY A 71 6.59 -12.71 -9.94
CA GLY A 71 6.25 -12.96 -11.34
C GLY A 71 5.14 -12.04 -11.87
N PRO A 72 4.99 -11.92 -13.19
CA PRO A 72 3.97 -11.06 -13.79
C PRO A 72 2.53 -11.48 -13.45
N GLU A 73 2.31 -12.73 -13.07
CA GLU A 73 1.01 -13.26 -12.67
C GLU A 73 0.51 -12.68 -11.34
N THR A 74 1.39 -12.20 -10.47
CA THR A 74 0.99 -11.63 -9.17
C THR A 74 0.33 -10.26 -9.35
N VAL A 75 0.63 -9.54 -10.44
CA VAL A 75 -0.05 -8.29 -10.82
C VAL A 75 -1.55 -8.47 -11.00
N MET A 76 -2.01 -9.69 -11.32
CA MET A 76 -3.43 -10.01 -11.48
C MET A 76 -4.25 -9.95 -10.19
N ASP A 77 -3.59 -9.79 -9.03
CA ASP A 77 -4.27 -9.56 -7.76
C ASP A 77 -4.89 -8.18 -7.67
N LEU A 78 -4.23 -7.19 -8.30
CA LEU A 78 -4.69 -5.82 -8.28
C LEU A 78 -6.11 -5.73 -8.84
N MET A 79 -6.94 -4.96 -8.16
CA MET A 79 -8.31 -4.67 -8.59
C MET A 79 -8.33 -3.78 -9.82
N ARG A 80 -7.29 -2.96 -10.01
CA ARG A 80 -7.11 -2.11 -11.18
C ARG A 80 -5.72 -2.30 -11.78
N ARG A 81 -5.64 -2.20 -13.10
CA ARG A 81 -4.34 -2.16 -13.76
C ARG A 81 -3.57 -0.91 -13.31
N PRO A 82 -2.28 -1.04 -12.97
CA PRO A 82 -1.41 0.10 -12.70
C PRO A 82 -1.43 1.08 -13.87
N SER A 83 -1.41 2.37 -13.56
CA SER A 83 -1.30 3.45 -14.55
C SER A 83 0.11 3.55 -15.15
N HIS A 84 1.09 2.97 -14.49
CA HIS A 84 2.50 2.99 -14.86
C HIS A 84 2.99 1.58 -15.14
N ASP A 85 4.05 1.47 -15.95
CA ASP A 85 4.66 0.18 -16.25
C ASP A 85 5.09 -0.53 -14.98
N VAL A 86 4.78 -1.82 -14.89
CA VAL A 86 5.19 -2.69 -13.79
C VAL A 86 6.62 -3.14 -14.04
N VAL A 87 7.49 -2.89 -13.06
CA VAL A 87 8.90 -3.31 -13.07
C VAL A 87 9.06 -4.64 -12.37
N ARG A 88 8.32 -4.87 -11.29
CA ARG A 88 8.39 -6.07 -10.45
C ARG A 88 7.11 -6.27 -9.66
N SER A 89 6.76 -7.50 -9.32
CA SER A 89 5.59 -7.78 -8.48
C SER A 89 5.81 -9.01 -7.62
N VAL A 90 5.54 -8.88 -6.32
CA VAL A 90 5.80 -9.91 -5.31
C VAL A 90 4.53 -10.12 -4.48
N ARG A 91 4.05 -11.36 -4.43
CA ARG A 91 2.97 -11.80 -3.54
C ARG A 91 3.57 -12.49 -2.33
N VAL A 92 3.15 -12.08 -1.14
CA VAL A 92 3.43 -12.72 0.14
C VAL A 92 2.13 -13.34 0.66
N ARG A 93 2.10 -14.66 0.76
CA ARG A 93 0.91 -15.44 1.12
C ARG A 93 1.15 -16.18 2.43
N PRO A 94 0.43 -15.86 3.51
CA PRO A 94 0.49 -16.65 4.73
C PRO A 94 -0.05 -18.07 4.50
N ASN A 95 0.52 -19.05 5.21
CA ASN A 95 0.10 -20.46 5.13
C ASN A 95 -1.21 -20.75 5.89
N ASP A 96 -1.80 -19.74 6.53
CA ASP A 96 -3.15 -19.77 7.11
C ASP A 96 -4.13 -19.02 6.19
N PRO A 97 -5.19 -19.67 5.66
CA PRO A 97 -6.16 -19.05 4.76
C PRO A 97 -7.09 -18.01 5.45
N THR A 98 -7.06 -17.91 6.77
CA THR A 98 -7.80 -16.88 7.52
C THR A 98 -7.04 -15.55 7.61
N CYS A 99 -5.80 -15.51 7.11
CA CYS A 99 -4.94 -14.34 7.07
C CYS A 99 -4.97 -13.67 5.68
N ALA A 100 -4.91 -12.34 5.65
CA ALA A 100 -4.89 -11.59 4.39
C ALA A 100 -3.52 -11.74 3.71
N SER A 101 -3.49 -12.07 2.41
CA SER A 101 -2.27 -11.98 1.60
C SER A 101 -1.93 -10.53 1.25
N LEU A 102 -0.67 -10.28 0.94
CA LEU A 102 -0.19 -9.01 0.39
C LEU A 102 0.43 -9.20 -0.98
N THR A 103 0.20 -8.27 -1.90
CA THR A 103 0.94 -8.19 -3.15
C THR A 103 1.50 -6.79 -3.32
N LEU A 104 2.82 -6.67 -3.44
CA LEU A 104 3.53 -5.41 -3.66
C LEU A 104 3.97 -5.36 -5.12
N VAL A 105 3.50 -4.34 -5.85
CA VAL A 105 3.80 -4.11 -7.26
C VAL A 105 4.61 -2.82 -7.39
N TYR A 106 5.79 -2.96 -7.97
CA TYR A 106 6.77 -1.90 -8.20
C TYR A 106 6.54 -1.32 -9.58
N THR A 107 6.44 0.01 -9.67
CA THR A 107 6.19 0.69 -10.94
C THR A 107 7.38 1.53 -11.42
N ALA A 108 7.42 1.84 -12.72
CA ALA A 108 8.48 2.64 -13.34
C ALA A 108 8.42 4.13 -12.96
N TYR A 109 7.21 4.64 -12.71
CA TYR A 109 7.01 5.76 -11.81
C TYR A 109 7.25 5.21 -10.41
N PRO A 110 8.32 5.57 -9.68
CA PRO A 110 8.91 4.67 -8.70
C PRO A 110 8.14 4.63 -7.37
N GLY A 111 6.91 4.17 -7.44
CA GLY A 111 5.99 3.93 -6.34
C GLY A 111 5.67 2.44 -6.17
N ILE A 112 4.79 2.17 -5.22
CA ILE A 112 4.34 0.85 -4.82
C ILE A 112 2.81 0.81 -4.86
N PHE A 113 2.26 -0.18 -5.56
CA PHE A 113 0.88 -0.60 -5.36
C PHE A 113 0.89 -1.76 -4.37
N MET A 114 0.08 -1.67 -3.32
CA MET A 114 -0.11 -2.72 -2.34
C MET A 114 -1.53 -3.26 -2.47
N HIS A 115 -1.68 -4.51 -2.93
CA HIS A 115 -2.92 -5.24 -2.76
C HIS A 115 -2.96 -5.89 -1.39
N ALA A 116 -4.07 -5.76 -0.66
CA ALA A 116 -4.28 -6.45 0.60
C ALA A 116 -5.57 -7.26 0.59
N GLY A 117 -5.48 -8.50 1.09
CA GLY A 117 -6.61 -9.40 1.23
C GLY A 117 -7.23 -9.72 -0.13
N LEU A 118 -8.48 -9.31 -0.34
CA LEU A 118 -9.27 -9.71 -1.50
C LEU A 118 -9.69 -8.54 -2.42
N LEU A 119 -9.84 -7.33 -1.88
CA LEU A 119 -10.60 -6.27 -2.56
C LEU A 119 -9.94 -4.89 -2.59
N HIS A 120 -8.82 -4.65 -1.89
CA HIS A 120 -8.26 -3.31 -1.78
C HIS A 120 -6.85 -3.19 -2.33
N ASP A 121 -6.68 -2.16 -3.16
CA ASP A 121 -5.38 -1.69 -3.62
C ASP A 121 -5.09 -0.34 -2.93
N PHE A 122 -3.87 -0.19 -2.44
CA PHE A 122 -3.30 1.04 -1.89
C PHE A 122 -2.16 1.49 -2.79
N HIS A 123 -1.89 2.79 -2.84
CA HIS A 123 -0.92 3.38 -3.75
C HIS A 123 -0.01 4.33 -2.99
N TYR A 124 1.29 4.20 -3.22
CA TYR A 124 2.34 5.01 -2.61
C TYR A 124 3.26 5.53 -3.71
N PRO A 125 3.26 6.83 -4.04
CA PRO A 125 2.40 7.85 -3.46
C PRO A 125 0.92 7.71 -3.87
N VAL A 126 0.02 8.26 -3.05
CA VAL A 126 -1.40 8.42 -3.44
C VAL A 126 -1.52 9.41 -4.59
N CYS A 127 -0.71 10.47 -4.59
CA CYS A 127 -0.64 11.46 -5.67
C CYS A 127 0.79 11.98 -5.84
N GLY A 128 1.29 11.92 -7.07
CA GLY A 128 2.62 12.37 -7.44
C GLY A 128 2.78 13.86 -7.70
N CYS A 129 1.69 14.64 -7.70
CA CYS A 129 1.81 16.04 -8.14
C CYS A 129 2.52 16.94 -7.11
N ASP A 130 3.19 17.98 -7.60
CA ASP A 130 3.88 18.99 -6.79
C ASP A 130 2.94 19.75 -5.85
N ALA A 131 1.63 19.81 -6.17
CA ALA A 131 0.63 20.39 -5.27
C ALA A 131 0.38 19.52 -4.03
N CYS A 132 0.33 18.19 -4.17
CA CYS A 132 0.15 17.29 -3.04
C CYS A 132 1.38 17.27 -2.13
N ASP A 133 2.55 17.57 -2.69
CA ASP A 133 3.80 17.74 -1.95
C ASP A 133 4.18 16.52 -1.10
N SER A 134 3.77 15.31 -1.50
CA SER A 134 4.20 14.09 -0.81
C SER A 134 5.73 13.94 -0.89
N ASP A 135 6.33 13.61 0.24
CA ASP A 135 7.71 13.14 0.35
C ASP A 135 7.75 11.61 0.39
N TRP A 136 8.92 11.01 0.22
CA TRP A 136 9.03 9.55 0.24
C TRP A 136 9.00 8.98 1.67
N LEU A 137 9.34 9.77 2.69
CA LEU A 137 9.37 9.31 4.08
C LEU A 137 7.97 9.07 4.62
N GLY A 138 7.04 10.02 4.42
CA GLY A 138 5.64 9.85 4.82
C GLY A 138 4.97 8.71 4.07
N GLU A 139 5.20 8.60 2.76
CA GLU A 139 4.66 7.49 1.96
C GLU A 139 5.25 6.13 2.40
N ALA A 140 6.51 6.09 2.84
CA ALA A 140 7.11 4.90 3.43
C ALA A 140 6.51 4.57 4.81
N ASP A 141 6.27 5.58 5.65
CA ASP A 141 5.64 5.40 6.97
C ASP A 141 4.24 4.75 6.81
N ASP A 142 3.44 5.25 5.87
CA ASP A 142 2.10 4.73 5.60
C ASP A 142 2.12 3.32 5.01
N LEU A 143 3.06 3.02 4.09
CA LEU A 143 3.25 1.68 3.54
C LEU A 143 3.64 0.68 4.63
N GLU A 144 4.64 1.01 5.45
CA GLU A 144 5.12 0.15 6.53
C GLU A 144 4.02 -0.12 7.55
N GLN A 145 3.30 0.93 7.95
CA GLN A 145 2.21 0.81 8.92
C GLN A 145 1.10 -0.12 8.42
N GLN A 146 0.70 -0.03 7.14
CA GLN A 146 -0.36 -0.88 6.59
C GLN A 146 0.10 -2.32 6.34
N VAL A 147 1.34 -2.52 5.88
CA VAL A 147 1.92 -3.86 5.72
C VAL A 147 2.00 -4.58 7.06
N LEU A 148 2.55 -3.92 8.08
CA LEU A 148 2.68 -4.49 9.42
C LEU A 148 1.32 -4.73 10.08
N ALA A 149 0.38 -3.78 9.98
CA ALA A 149 -0.98 -3.96 10.49
C ALA A 149 -1.70 -5.15 9.83
N THR A 150 -1.47 -5.40 8.54
CA THR A 150 -2.01 -6.59 7.87
C THR A 150 -1.42 -7.87 8.45
N ALA A 151 -0.10 -7.94 8.59
CA ALA A 151 0.57 -9.11 9.13
C ALA A 151 0.23 -9.36 10.61
N GLU A 152 -0.10 -8.32 11.36
CA GLU A 152 -0.53 -8.39 12.77
C GLU A 152 -2.02 -8.70 12.95
N GLY A 153 -2.79 -8.93 11.87
CA GLY A 153 -4.22 -9.22 11.95
C GLY A 153 -5.07 -8.01 12.33
N CYS A 154 -4.54 -6.82 12.11
CA CYS A 154 -5.19 -5.53 12.37
C CYS A 154 -5.78 -4.93 11.10
N TYR A 155 -6.14 -5.77 10.12
CA TYR A 155 -6.72 -5.40 8.84
C TYR A 155 -8.07 -6.08 8.62
N ARG A 156 -9.05 -5.32 8.15
CA ARG A 156 -10.40 -5.81 7.86
C ARG A 156 -10.90 -5.30 6.53
N GLU A 157 -11.63 -6.15 5.83
CA GLU A 157 -12.40 -5.79 4.64
C GLU A 157 -13.89 -6.07 4.88
N ALA A 158 -14.74 -5.25 4.28
CA ALA A 158 -16.19 -5.40 4.39
C ALA A 158 -16.88 -5.08 3.06
N ILE A 159 -17.96 -5.81 2.78
CA ILE A 159 -18.88 -5.55 1.68
C ILE A 159 -20.23 -5.13 2.28
N GLY A 160 -20.61 -3.88 2.02
CA GLY A 160 -21.94 -3.38 2.36
C GLY A 160 -22.95 -3.64 1.27
N ARG A 161 -24.09 -4.24 1.63
CA ARG A 161 -25.24 -4.44 0.74
C ARG A 161 -26.29 -3.35 0.97
N GLY A 162 -26.95 -2.89 -0.09
CA GLY A 162 -28.02 -1.89 0.01
C GLY A 162 -28.24 -1.14 -1.29
N ARG A 163 -29.00 -0.04 -1.23
CA ARG A 163 -29.26 0.82 -2.41
C ARG A 163 -27.98 1.41 -3.03
N ARG A 164 -26.92 1.55 -2.23
CA ARG A 164 -25.58 1.95 -2.65
C ARG A 164 -24.59 0.92 -2.09
N PRO A 165 -24.32 -0.16 -2.83
CA PRO A 165 -23.42 -1.21 -2.36
C PRO A 165 -21.99 -0.68 -2.33
N TRP A 166 -21.26 -0.96 -1.26
CA TRP A 166 -19.92 -0.43 -1.01
C TRP A 166 -18.95 -1.54 -0.63
N VAL A 167 -17.67 -1.28 -0.85
CA VAL A 167 -16.57 -2.03 -0.26
C VAL A 167 -15.77 -1.10 0.62
N GLY A 168 -15.25 -1.61 1.71
CA GLY A 168 -14.45 -0.80 2.61
C GLY A 168 -13.39 -1.61 3.31
N TYR A 169 -12.39 -0.90 3.79
CA TYR A 169 -11.30 -1.43 4.57
C TYR A 169 -11.16 -0.66 5.87
N MET A 170 -10.51 -1.29 6.84
CA MET A 170 -10.11 -0.67 8.08
C MET A 170 -8.79 -1.27 8.56
N PHE A 171 -7.88 -0.40 8.97
CA PHE A 171 -6.70 -0.73 9.75
C PHE A 171 -6.89 -0.25 11.18
N THR A 172 -6.48 -1.06 12.15
CA THR A 172 -6.37 -0.64 13.56
C THR A 172 -4.90 -0.58 13.96
N HIS A 173 -4.49 0.47 14.68
CA HIS A 173 -3.09 0.60 15.11
C HIS A 173 -2.95 0.32 16.62
N PRO A 174 -1.84 -0.31 17.06
CA PRO A 174 -1.65 -0.72 18.46
C PRO A 174 -1.76 0.41 19.50
N HIS A 175 -1.46 1.65 19.12
CA HIS A 175 -1.47 2.82 20.02
C HIS A 175 -2.77 3.64 19.96
N GLY A 176 -3.82 3.09 19.36
CA GLY A 176 -5.08 3.80 19.11
C GLY A 176 -5.03 4.57 17.79
N GLY A 177 -6.22 4.80 17.23
CA GLY A 177 -6.37 5.28 15.86
C GLY A 177 -6.47 4.13 14.85
N GLY A 178 -6.64 4.52 13.60
CA GLY A 178 -6.88 3.61 12.50
C GLY A 178 -7.17 4.40 11.24
N SER A 179 -6.90 3.80 10.09
CA SER A 179 -7.32 4.33 8.81
C SER A 179 -8.47 3.48 8.28
N SER A 180 -9.43 4.11 7.61
CA SER A 180 -10.52 3.40 6.95
C SER A 180 -10.92 4.15 5.71
N GLY A 181 -11.44 3.41 4.73
CA GLY A 181 -11.92 3.97 3.49
C GLY A 181 -13.06 3.12 2.94
N GLN A 182 -13.90 3.77 2.13
CA GLN A 182 -14.99 3.11 1.43
C GLN A 182 -15.02 3.59 -0.01
N SER A 183 -15.32 2.66 -0.91
CA SER A 183 -15.55 2.96 -2.33
C SER A 183 -16.82 2.27 -2.81
N SER A 184 -17.31 2.72 -3.96
CA SER A 184 -18.45 2.07 -4.60
C SER A 184 -18.03 0.67 -5.06
N SER A 185 -18.82 -0.34 -4.68
CA SER A 185 -18.60 -1.69 -5.20
C SER A 185 -18.80 -1.78 -6.72
N GLN A 186 -19.47 -0.79 -7.32
CA GLN A 186 -19.68 -0.73 -8.78
C GLN A 186 -18.37 -0.48 -9.54
N ASP A 187 -17.35 0.04 -8.88
CA ASP A 187 -16.05 0.28 -9.50
C ASP A 187 -15.15 -0.97 -9.50
N LEU A 188 -15.62 -2.07 -8.91
CA LEU A 188 -14.91 -3.35 -8.83
C LEU A 188 -15.49 -4.39 -9.78
N PRO A 189 -14.68 -5.33 -10.29
CA PRO A 189 -15.18 -6.43 -11.10
C PRO A 189 -16.19 -7.29 -10.31
N ALA A 190 -17.40 -7.45 -10.83
CA ALA A 190 -18.48 -8.19 -10.15
C ALA A 190 -18.06 -9.60 -9.70
N GLY A 191 -17.33 -10.33 -10.55
CA GLY A 191 -16.83 -11.67 -10.22
C GLY A 191 -15.82 -11.70 -9.06
N ARG A 192 -15.09 -10.61 -8.77
CA ARG A 192 -14.23 -10.51 -7.58
C ARG A 192 -15.07 -10.40 -6.31
N LEU A 193 -16.11 -9.55 -6.34
CA LEU A 193 -17.03 -9.38 -5.20
C LEU A 193 -17.78 -10.67 -4.86
N GLU A 194 -18.27 -11.38 -5.87
CA GLU A 194 -18.98 -12.65 -5.69
C GLU A 194 -18.09 -13.71 -5.04
N ARG A 195 -16.80 -13.77 -5.42
CA ARG A 195 -15.81 -14.68 -4.82
C ARG A 195 -15.38 -14.27 -3.42
N ALA A 196 -15.28 -12.99 -3.14
CA ALA A 196 -14.85 -12.49 -1.84
C ALA A 196 -15.95 -12.57 -0.77
N ALA A 197 -17.22 -12.42 -1.16
CA ALA A 197 -18.34 -12.30 -0.24
C ALA A 197 -18.55 -13.49 0.73
N PRO A 198 -18.30 -14.76 0.37
CA PRO A 198 -18.33 -15.87 1.32
C PRO A 198 -17.22 -15.74 2.37
N THR A 199 -15.97 -15.57 1.95
CA THR A 199 -14.81 -15.46 2.86
C THR A 199 -14.97 -14.31 3.84
N LEU A 200 -15.35 -13.12 3.37
CA LEU A 200 -15.52 -11.95 4.24
C LEU A 200 -16.73 -12.06 5.19
N ARG A 201 -17.69 -12.96 4.91
CA ARG A 201 -18.78 -13.26 5.84
C ARG A 201 -18.31 -14.13 7.00
N ASP A 202 -17.36 -15.02 6.73
CA ASP A 202 -16.79 -15.94 7.72
C ASP A 202 -15.69 -15.27 8.57
N LEU A 203 -15.28 -14.05 8.20
CA LEU A 203 -14.31 -13.20 8.91
C LEU A 203 -14.97 -11.91 9.44
N PRO A 204 -15.98 -11.98 10.33
CA PRO A 204 -16.71 -10.79 10.79
C PRO A 204 -15.81 -9.81 11.55
N ASP A 205 -14.77 -10.30 12.21
CA ASP A 205 -13.83 -9.51 13.01
C ASP A 205 -12.59 -9.04 12.23
N GLY A 206 -12.48 -9.41 10.95
CA GLY A 206 -11.32 -9.11 10.11
C GLY A 206 -10.40 -10.31 9.88
N TRP A 207 -9.28 -10.03 9.22
CA TRP A 207 -8.28 -11.04 8.89
C TRP A 207 -7.46 -11.43 10.13
N GLY A 208 -7.06 -12.70 10.22
CA GLY A 208 -6.23 -13.21 11.30
C GLY A 208 -4.78 -12.70 11.24
N PRO A 209 -4.06 -12.71 12.38
CA PRO A 209 -2.63 -12.42 12.42
C PRO A 209 -1.85 -13.53 11.74
N TRP A 210 -0.82 -13.17 10.99
CA TRP A 210 -0.02 -14.13 10.25
C TRP A 210 0.70 -15.10 11.19
N PRO A 211 0.73 -16.41 10.88
CA PRO A 211 1.48 -17.38 11.65
C PRO A 211 2.98 -17.05 11.63
N ARG A 212 3.68 -17.30 12.73
CA ARG A 212 5.13 -17.07 12.83
C ARG A 212 5.89 -18.22 12.15
N ALA A 213 7.04 -17.90 11.54
CA ALA A 213 7.97 -18.92 11.07
C ALA A 213 8.45 -19.78 12.25
N THR A 214 8.68 -21.07 12.00
CA THR A 214 9.14 -22.04 13.01
C THR A 214 10.65 -22.13 13.09
#